data_AF-A0A7V1ZH32-F1
#
_entry.id   AF-A0A7V1ZH32-F1
#
_cell.length_a   1.000
_cell.length_b   1.000
_cell.length_c   1.000
_cell.angle_alpha   90.00
_cell.angle_beta   90.00
_cell.angle_gamma   90.00
#
_symmetry.space_group_name_H-M   'P 1'
#
loop_
_entity.id
_entity.type
_entity.pdbx_description
1 polymer ?
#
loop_
_entity_poly.entity_id
_entity_poly.type
_entity_poly.pdbx_seq_one_letter_code
_entity_poly.pdbx_strand_id
1 'polypeptide(L)'
;MRSYLRLILQRTQVTYHPELYQDPPNRRSIRTNTQVLFAYKLNPQSLVFVGYSSNLRGDEHTTNVTMGRTLFLKLSYNWLV
;
A
#
# COMPACT_ATOMS: atom_id res chain seq x y z
N MET A 1 25.67 -6.17 -9.07
CA MET A 1 24.20 -6.39 -9.08
C MET A 1 23.56 -5.37 -8.15
N ARG A 2 22.63 -4.54 -8.63
CA ARG A 2 21.89 -3.58 -7.76
C ARG A 2 20.40 -3.79 -7.94
N SER A 3 19.88 -4.89 -7.41
CA SER A 3 18.44 -5.06 -7.16
C SER A 3 18.05 -4.23 -5.94
N TYR A 4 16.80 -3.76 -5.92
CA TYR A 4 16.25 -3.01 -4.81
C TYR A 4 14.89 -3.58 -4.45
N LEU A 5 14.67 -3.85 -3.17
CA LEU A 5 13.41 -4.34 -2.65
C LEU A 5 12.95 -3.39 -1.54
N ARG A 6 11.69 -2.96 -1.63
CA ARG A 6 11.03 -2.16 -0.61
C ARG A 6 9.77 -2.86 -0.15
N LEU A 7 9.71 -3.13 1.14
CA LEU A 7 8.52 -3.64 1.83
C LEU A 7 8.02 -2.55 2.76
N ILE A 8 6.74 -2.20 2.66
CA ILE A 8 6.07 -1.25 3.54
C ILE A 8 4.89 -1.97 4.19
N LEU A 9 4.86 -1.94 5.52
CA LEU A 9 3.75 -2.43 6.34
C LEU A 9 3.31 -1.27 7.22
N GLN A 10 2.09 -0.79 7.02
CA GLN A 10 1.53 0.32 7.77
C GLN A 10 0.19 -0.07 8.37
N ARG A 11 0.06 0.13 9.69
CA ARG A 11 -1.21 -0.04 10.41
C ARG A 11 -1.61 1.29 11.02
N THR A 12 -2.82 1.74 10.73
CA THR A 12 -3.41 2.98 11.25
C THR A 12 -4.66 2.60 12.03
N GLN A 13 -4.81 3.16 13.23
CA GLN A 13 -5.99 3.01 14.06
C GLN A 13 -6.52 4.39 14.39
N VAL A 14 -7.82 4.60 14.16
CA VAL A 14 -8.52 5.82 14.52
C VAL A 14 -9.64 5.46 15.47
N THR A 15 -9.69 6.12 16.62
CA THR A 15 -10.78 6.03 17.58
C THR A 15 -11.60 7.30 17.46
N TYR A 16 -12.90 7.14 17.20
CA TYR A 16 -13.86 8.23 17.11
C TYR A 16 -14.68 8.31 18.41
N HIS A 17 -15.19 9.50 18.72
CA HIS A 17 -16.16 9.76 19.77
C HIS A 17 -17.53 9.95 19.11
N PRO A 18 -18.34 8.87 18.97
CA PRO A 18 -19.59 8.93 18.21
C PRO A 18 -20.58 9.96 18.75
N GLU A 19 -20.51 10.24 20.06
CA GLU A 19 -21.29 11.27 20.76
C GLU A 19 -21.15 12.70 20.20
N LEU A 20 -20.13 12.97 19.38
CA LEU A 20 -19.89 14.29 18.77
C LEU A 20 -20.45 14.43 17.34
N TYR A 21 -21.09 13.38 16.79
CA TYR A 21 -21.52 13.34 15.40
C TYR A 21 -23.03 13.11 15.29
N GLN A 22 -23.69 13.82 14.35
CA GLN A 22 -25.11 13.59 14.03
C GLN A 22 -25.35 12.24 13.34
N ASP A 23 -24.37 11.75 12.58
CA ASP A 23 -24.33 10.40 12.01
C ASP A 23 -23.06 9.69 12.53
N PRO A 24 -23.17 8.89 13.61
CA PRO A 24 -22.02 8.35 14.30
C PRO A 24 -21.30 7.27 13.47
N PRO A 25 -19.99 7.46 13.16
CA PRO A 25 -19.20 6.38 12.58
C PRO A 25 -18.91 5.30 13.62
N ASN A 26 -18.45 4.12 13.16
CA ASN A 26 -17.91 3.09 14.06
C ASN A 26 -16.85 3.68 14.98
N ARG A 27 -16.94 3.38 16.28
CA ARG A 27 -16.07 3.95 17.33
C ARG A 27 -14.58 3.71 17.07
N ARG A 28 -14.23 2.64 16.35
CA ARG A 28 -12.85 2.38 15.96
C ARG A 28 -12.78 1.87 14.52
N SER A 29 -11.88 2.48 13.77
CA SER A 29 -11.52 2.03 12.43
C SER A 29 -10.04 1.71 12.34
N ILE A 30 -9.73 0.57 11.75
CA ILE A 30 -8.37 0.06 11.57
C ILE A 30 -8.12 -0.08 10.08
N ARG A 31 -7.02 0.51 9.61
CA ARG A 31 -6.57 0.40 8.22
C ARG A 31 -5.17 -0.19 8.19
N THR A 32 -5.00 -1.26 7.43
CA THR A 32 -3.70 -1.90 7.20
C THR A 32 -3.36 -1.79 5.73
N ASN A 33 -2.20 -1.22 5.42
CA ASN A 33 -1.68 -1.11 4.07
C ASN A 33 -0.37 -1.89 3.97
N THR A 34 -0.28 -2.75 2.98
CA THR A 34 0.91 -3.53 2.66
C THR A 34 1.33 -3.21 1.24
N GLN A 35 2.61 -2.88 1.05
CA GLN A 35 3.17 -2.60 -0.26
C GLN A 35 4.50 -3.31 -0.45
N VAL A 36 4.67 -3.94 -1.59
CA VAL A 36 5.91 -4.55 -2.04
C VAL A 36 6.28 -3.89 -3.35
N LEU A 37 7.52 -3.42 -3.44
CA LEU A 37 8.10 -2.90 -4.67
C LEU A 37 9.44 -3.58 -4.88
N PHE A 38 9.57 -4.27 -6.00
CA PHE A 38 10.82 -4.82 -6.48
C PHE A 38 11.30 -4.03 -7.70
N ALA A 39 12.57 -3.67 -7.70
CA ALA A 39 13.21 -3.01 -8.81
C ALA A 39 14.48 -3.75 -9.21
N TYR A 40 14.64 -3.94 -10.52
CA TYR A 40 15.77 -4.67 -11.09
C TYR A 40 16.41 -3.88 -12.23
N LYS A 41 17.72 -3.65 -12.12
CA LYS A 41 18.53 -3.07 -13.21
C LYS A 41 18.84 -4.15 -14.22
N LEU A 42 18.24 -4.06 -15.41
CA LEU A 42 18.53 -4.97 -16.52
C LEU A 42 19.89 -4.64 -17.15
N ASN A 43 20.17 -3.36 -17.36
CA ASN A 43 21.46 -2.85 -17.84
C ASN A 43 21.69 -1.44 -17.23
N PRO A 44 22.83 -0.77 -17.44
CA PRO A 44 23.07 0.57 -16.90
C PRO A 44 22.05 1.64 -17.32
N GLN A 45 21.26 1.40 -18.37
CA GLN A 45 20.28 2.32 -18.96
C GLN A 45 18.82 1.96 -18.64
N SER A 46 18.52 0.72 -18.28
CA SER A 46 17.18 0.14 -18.18
C SER A 46 16.90 -0.36 -16.76
N LEU A 47 15.80 0.09 -16.20
CA LEU A 47 15.33 -0.28 -14.88
C LEU A 47 13.86 -0.70 -14.95
N VAL A 48 13.56 -1.88 -14.40
CA VAL A 48 12.20 -2.42 -14.32
C VAL A 48 11.73 -2.37 -12.88
N PHE A 49 10.49 -1.94 -12.69
CA PHE A 49 9.80 -1.92 -11.40
C PHE A 49 8.54 -2.78 -11.48
N VAL A 50 8.38 -3.67 -10.52
CA VAL A 50 7.16 -4.46 -10.32
C VAL A 50 6.75 -4.29 -8.89
N GLY A 51 5.46 -4.07 -8.65
CA GLY A 51 4.98 -4.00 -7.29
C GLY A 51 3.52 -4.36 -7.11
N TYR A 52 3.20 -4.56 -5.85
CA TYR A 52 1.90 -4.96 -5.36
C TYR A 52 1.56 -4.12 -4.13
N SER A 53 0.34 -3.64 -4.06
CA SER A 53 -0.19 -2.99 -2.87
C SER A 53 -1.57 -3.52 -2.53
N SER A 54 -1.82 -3.73 -1.24
CA SER A 54 -3.12 -4.14 -0.74
C SER A 54 -3.56 -3.29 0.43
N ASN A 55 -4.83 -2.91 0.41
CA ASN A 55 -5.45 -2.16 1.49
C ASN A 55 -6.49 -3.04 2.18
N LEU A 56 -6.35 -3.19 3.49
CA LEU A 56 -7.31 -3.85 4.36
C LEU A 56 -7.95 -2.80 5.26
N ARG A 57 -9.26 -2.89 5.48
CA ARG A 57 -9.98 -2.09 6.46
C ARG A 57 -10.79 -3.01 7.34
N GLY A 58 -10.67 -2.82 8.65
CA GLY A 58 -11.44 -3.53 9.65
C GLY A 58 -12.00 -2.53 10.65
N ASP A 59 -13.11 -2.88 11.26
CA ASP A 59 -13.76 -2.09 12.32
C ASP A 59 -14.04 -3.01 13.51
N GLU A 60 -14.55 -2.45 14.62
CA GLU A 60 -14.80 -3.17 15.88
C GLU A 60 -15.62 -4.47 15.75
N HIS A 61 -16.48 -4.57 14.75
CA HIS A 61 -17.39 -5.71 14.56
C HIS A 61 -17.07 -6.56 13.32
N THR A 62 -16.00 -6.24 12.57
CA THR A 62 -15.73 -6.92 11.29
C THR A 62 -14.25 -7.24 11.14
N THR A 63 -13.96 -8.52 10.91
CA THR A 63 -12.63 -9.02 10.52
C THR A 63 -12.13 -8.28 9.27
N ASN A 64 -10.86 -7.86 9.27
CA ASN A 64 -10.21 -7.10 8.19
C ASN A 64 -10.72 -7.49 6.78
N VAL A 65 -11.49 -6.61 6.16
CA VAL A 65 -11.97 -6.77 4.79
C VAL A 65 -10.92 -6.22 3.83
N THR A 66 -10.60 -6.98 2.77
CA THR A 66 -9.74 -6.48 1.72
C THR A 66 -10.51 -5.45 0.89
N MET A 67 -10.12 -4.19 1.01
CA MET A 67 -10.74 -3.08 0.28
C MET A 67 -10.27 -3.04 -1.18
N GLY A 68 -9.05 -3.48 -1.45
CA GLY A 68 -8.52 -3.51 -2.81
C GLY A 68 -7.10 -4.06 -2.89
N ARG A 69 -6.76 -4.53 -4.09
CA ARG A 69 -5.43 -4.99 -4.48
C ARG A 69 -5.05 -4.28 -5.78
N THR A 70 -3.84 -3.77 -5.85
CA THR A 70 -3.32 -3.10 -7.03
C THR A 70 -1.99 -3.71 -7.41
N LEU A 71 -1.86 -4.08 -8.68
CA LEU A 71 -0.61 -4.52 -9.29
C LEU A 71 -0.13 -3.42 -10.21
N PHE A 72 1.17 -3.10 -10.17
CA PHE A 72 1.76 -2.12 -11.06
C PHE A 72 3.07 -2.63 -11.65
N LEU A 73 3.29 -2.26 -12.90
CA LEU A 73 4.51 -2.50 -13.64
C LEU A 73 4.95 -1.17 -14.26
N LYS A 74 6.23 -0.83 -14.08
CA LYS A 74 6.82 0.38 -14.65
C LYS A 74 8.17 0.07 -15.28
N LEU A 75 8.37 0.56 -16.50
CA LEU A 75 9.63 0.48 -17.23
C LEU A 75 10.26 1.87 -17.25
N SER A 76 11.57 1.93 -17.08
CA SER A 76 12.34 3.18 -17.13
C SER A 76 13.60 2.96 -17.94
N TYR A 77 13.87 3.86 -18.88
CA TYR A 77 15.01 3.80 -19.77
C TYR A 77 15.67 5.17 -19.86
N ASN A 78 17.00 5.20 -19.79
CA ASN A 78 17.81 6.39 -19.95
C ASN A 78 18.48 6.38 -21.33
N TRP A 79 18.03 7.28 -22.21
CA TRP A 79 18.62 7.48 -23.53
C TRP A 79 19.87 8.36 -23.38
N LEU A 80 21.03 7.85 -23.80
CA LEU A 80 22.20 8.70 -24.03
C LEU A 80 21.93 9.44 -25.35
N VAL A 81 21.68 10.75 -25.25
CA VAL A 81 21.80 11.69 -26.38
C VAL A 81 23.20 12.27 -26.34
#